data_AF-A0A0F7H0W9-F1
#
_entry.id   AF-A0A0F7H0W9-F1
#
_cell.length_a   1.000
_cell.length_b   1.000
_cell.length_c   1.000
_cell.angle_alpha   90.00
_cell.angle_beta   90.00
_cell.angle_gamma   90.00
#
_symmetry.space_group_name_H-M   'P 1'
#
loop_
_entity.id
_entity.type
_entity.pdbx_description
1 polymer ?
#
loop_
_entity_poly.entity_id
_entity_poly.type
_entity_poly.pdbx_seq_one_letter_code
_entity_poly.pdbx_strand_id
1 'polypeptide(L)'
;MAQAMASMSGLVQGTTFLNSSTRLNTNARTAVPRSVFTVRAQQQAPADQPGTSSRRAMIGLVATGLASASFVQAVLAEARSIKVGPPPPPSGGLSGTLNSDQARDLDLPLKDRFFIQPLTPAEAAQRAKESAKEIVSVKSFIDKKAWPYVQNDLRLRAEYLRYDLNTVIAAKSKEEKKSLKELTGKLFQTINNLDYAAKIKSSSEAEKYYAETVSSLNDVLAKLG
;
A
#
# COMPACT_ATOMS: atom_id res chain seq x y z
N MET A 1 34.05 -34.01 -51.77
CA MET A 1 34.19 -32.90 -52.75
C MET A 1 33.21 -31.83 -52.32
N ALA A 2 33.56 -30.80 -51.56
CA ALA A 2 34.58 -29.75 -51.76
C ALA A 2 34.24 -28.77 -52.90
N GLN A 3 34.45 -27.48 -52.58
CA GLN A 3 34.39 -26.23 -53.37
C GLN A 3 33.05 -25.49 -53.27
N ALA A 4 32.89 -24.34 -52.57
CA ALA A 4 33.68 -23.11 -52.34
C ALA A 4 33.55 -22.03 -53.44
N MET A 5 33.63 -20.76 -52.99
CA MET A 5 33.72 -19.46 -53.73
C MET A 5 32.35 -18.77 -53.96
N ALA A 6 32.15 -17.47 -53.74
CA ALA A 6 32.99 -16.37 -53.26
C ALA A 6 32.12 -15.16 -52.83
N SER A 7 32.73 -14.29 -52.04
CA SER A 7 32.30 -13.03 -51.44
C SER A 7 31.89 -11.92 -52.42
N MET A 8 31.05 -10.96 -51.98
CA MET A 8 31.18 -9.53 -52.30
C MET A 8 30.54 -8.65 -51.20
N SER A 9 31.24 -7.57 -50.93
CA SER A 9 31.14 -6.57 -49.84
C SER A 9 29.96 -5.61 -49.98
N GLY A 10 29.46 -5.07 -48.85
CA GLY A 10 28.86 -3.73 -48.84
C GLY A 10 27.88 -3.39 -47.70
N LEU A 11 28.36 -2.60 -46.72
CA LEU A 11 27.68 -1.48 -46.05
C LEU A 11 26.37 -1.76 -45.24
N VAL A 12 26.46 -1.98 -43.92
CA VAL A 12 26.29 -0.97 -42.83
C VAL A 12 24.93 -0.24 -42.82
N GLN A 13 24.00 -0.70 -41.96
CA GLN A 13 23.15 0.03 -40.99
C GLN A 13 22.07 -0.95 -40.51
N GLY A 14 21.83 -1.33 -39.26
CA GLY A 14 22.32 -0.98 -37.95
C GLY A 14 21.18 -1.32 -36.98
N THR A 15 21.38 -2.23 -36.01
CA THR A 15 20.62 -2.34 -34.75
C THR A 15 21.07 -3.59 -33.97
N THR A 16 21.12 -3.48 -32.63
CA THR A 16 21.49 -4.47 -31.59
C THR A 16 23.02 -4.66 -31.46
N PHE A 17 23.69 -4.50 -30.32
CA PHE A 17 23.34 -4.71 -28.91
C PHE A 17 24.14 -3.75 -28.02
N LEU A 18 23.49 -3.15 -27.01
CA LEU A 18 24.18 -2.47 -25.91
C LEU A 18 24.10 -3.36 -24.66
N ASN A 19 25.19 -4.08 -24.44
CA ASN A 19 25.61 -4.57 -23.13
C ASN A 19 25.83 -3.34 -22.23
N SER A 20 25.04 -3.20 -21.17
CA SER A 20 25.42 -2.36 -20.03
C SER A 20 24.89 -2.98 -18.76
N SER A 21 25.79 -3.62 -18.04
CA SER A 21 25.64 -3.90 -16.62
C SER A 21 25.61 -2.57 -15.88
N THR A 22 24.45 -2.12 -15.42
CA THR A 22 24.38 -1.00 -14.47
C THR A 22 23.66 -1.47 -13.22
N ARG A 23 24.46 -1.67 -12.17
CA ARG A 23 24.01 -1.88 -10.79
C ARG A 23 23.27 -0.62 -10.34
N LEU A 24 21.99 -0.75 -9.98
CA LEU A 24 21.24 0.32 -9.31
C LEU A 24 21.71 0.40 -7.85
N ASN A 25 22.58 1.37 -7.59
CA ASN A 25 22.97 1.83 -6.27
C ASN A 25 21.95 2.87 -5.78
N THR A 26 21.00 2.45 -4.95
CA THR A 26 20.05 3.37 -4.30
C THR A 26 20.64 3.92 -3.01
N ASN A 27 21.48 4.96 -3.13
CA ASN A 27 21.81 5.85 -2.02
C ASN A 27 21.51 7.30 -2.44
N ALA A 28 20.22 7.58 -2.65
CA ALA A 28 19.73 8.94 -2.77
C ALA A 28 19.30 9.43 -1.38
N ARG A 29 20.21 10.13 -0.69
CA ARG A 29 19.85 10.95 0.47
C ARG A 29 19.06 12.16 -0.05
N THR A 30 17.78 12.22 0.29
CA THR A 30 16.93 13.40 0.10
C THR A 30 17.43 14.53 1.01
N ALA A 31 18.08 15.54 0.43
CA ALA A 31 18.50 16.73 1.15
C ALA A 31 17.31 17.70 1.26
N VAL A 32 16.80 17.90 2.47
CA VAL A 32 15.82 18.93 2.79
C VAL A 32 16.57 20.25 3.02
N PRO A 33 16.20 21.38 2.39
CA PRO A 33 16.85 22.66 2.68
C PRO A 33 16.47 23.12 4.10
N ARG A 34 17.46 23.22 4.99
CA ARG A 34 17.29 23.89 6.29
C ARG A 34 17.28 25.40 6.05
N SER A 35 16.16 26.05 6.37
CA SER A 35 16.09 27.51 6.49
C SER A 35 16.94 27.95 7.69
N VAL A 36 18.00 28.71 7.41
CA VAL A 36 18.84 29.33 8.44
C VAL A 36 18.43 30.79 8.55
N PHE A 37 17.83 31.15 9.70
CA PHE A 37 17.52 32.52 10.06
C PHE A 37 18.74 33.17 10.69
N THR A 38 19.36 34.14 10.01
CA THR A 38 20.54 34.85 10.50
C THR A 38 20.13 36.20 11.08
N VAL A 39 20.35 36.39 12.38
CA VAL A 39 20.21 37.71 13.04
C VAL A 39 21.57 38.41 13.01
N ARG A 40 21.65 39.55 12.33
CA ARG A 40 22.83 40.43 12.35
C ARG A 40 22.62 41.52 13.39
N ALA A 41 23.35 41.44 14.50
CA ALA A 41 23.47 42.54 15.45
C ALA A 41 24.42 43.61 14.86
N GLN A 42 23.95 44.85 14.77
CA GLN A 42 24.77 45.99 14.36
C GLN A 42 25.43 46.61 15.60
N GLN A 43 26.75 46.48 15.67
CA GLN A 43 27.57 47.03 16.75
C GLN A 43 27.82 48.53 16.51
N GLN A 44 27.63 49.29 17.58
CA GLN A 44 27.77 50.74 17.63
C GLN A 44 29.20 51.09 18.07
N ALA A 45 29.84 52.05 17.40
CA ALA A 45 31.13 52.63 17.81
C ALA A 45 31.19 54.12 17.37
N PRO A 46 32.03 54.94 18.05
CA PRO A 46 31.64 56.27 18.53
C PRO A 46 32.12 57.44 17.65
N ALA A 47 31.70 58.64 18.08
CA ALA A 47 31.88 59.95 17.48
C ALA A 47 33.34 60.42 17.37
N ASP A 48 33.68 61.07 16.25
CA ASP A 48 34.40 62.36 16.21
C ASP A 48 34.25 63.03 14.81
N GLN A 49 34.10 64.35 14.83
CA GLN A 49 33.72 65.32 13.79
C GLN A 49 34.81 65.55 12.70
N PRO A 50 34.68 66.49 11.71
CA PRO A 50 33.51 67.14 11.10
C PRO A 50 33.52 67.06 9.55
N GLY A 51 32.38 67.34 8.90
CA GLY A 51 32.39 67.88 7.54
C GLY A 51 31.47 67.19 6.53
N THR A 52 30.66 68.04 5.90
CA THR A 52 29.85 67.80 4.70
C THR A 52 28.45 67.21 4.91
N SER A 53 27.50 68.11 4.69
CA SER A 53 26.05 67.97 4.71
C SER A 53 25.51 66.82 3.86
N SER A 54 24.66 65.97 4.44
CA SER A 54 23.77 65.09 3.68
C SER A 54 22.39 65.03 4.32
N ARG A 55 21.36 65.27 3.51
CA ARG A 55 19.97 65.65 3.85
C ARG A 55 19.13 64.57 4.57
N ARG A 56 19.75 63.62 5.28
CA ARG A 56 19.08 62.49 5.95
C ARG A 56 19.18 62.49 7.49
N ALA A 57 19.83 63.48 8.09
CA ALA A 57 19.93 63.59 9.55
C ALA A 57 18.74 64.33 10.22
N MET A 58 17.83 64.93 9.44
CA MET A 58 16.73 65.77 9.94
C MET A 58 15.36 65.06 10.02
N ILE A 59 15.34 63.72 10.07
CA ILE A 59 14.12 62.95 10.41
C ILE A 59 14.35 62.09 11.68
N GLY A 60 15.45 62.32 12.40
CA GLY A 60 15.80 61.54 13.60
C GLY A 60 15.31 62.09 14.95
N LEU A 61 14.56 63.21 14.99
CA LEU A 61 14.34 63.94 16.26
C LEU A 61 12.93 64.55 16.42
N VAL A 62 11.86 63.85 16.04
CA VAL A 62 10.46 64.30 16.31
C VAL A 62 9.53 63.14 16.74
N ALA A 63 10.04 62.09 17.39
CA ALA A 63 9.19 61.02 17.93
C ALA A 63 9.32 60.82 19.45
N THR A 64 9.89 61.79 20.16
CA THR A 64 9.81 61.91 21.62
C THR A 64 8.74 62.94 21.96
N GLY A 65 7.47 62.55 21.85
CA GLY A 65 6.39 63.51 22.05
C GLY A 65 4.98 62.94 21.88
N LEU A 66 4.75 61.71 22.32
CA LEU A 66 3.41 61.23 22.67
C LEU A 66 3.58 60.06 23.64
N ALA A 67 3.75 60.42 24.91
CA ALA A 67 3.47 59.51 26.02
C ALA A 67 1.95 59.31 26.10
N SER A 68 1.38 58.60 25.12
CA SER A 68 0.10 57.92 25.34
C SER A 68 0.41 56.72 26.22
N ALA A 69 -0.14 56.71 27.43
CA ALA A 69 -0.01 55.65 28.41
C ALA A 69 -0.51 54.31 27.86
N SER A 70 0.33 53.61 27.09
CA SER A 70 0.19 52.19 26.86
C SER A 70 1.11 51.50 27.85
N PHE A 71 0.61 51.31 29.07
CA PHE A 71 0.99 50.15 29.83
C PHE A 71 0.66 48.95 28.93
N VAL A 72 1.61 48.50 28.11
CA VAL A 72 1.58 47.14 27.60
C VAL A 72 1.89 46.29 28.81
N GLN A 73 0.84 46.09 29.60
CA GLN A 73 0.77 45.06 30.60
C GLN A 73 1.16 43.81 29.84
N ALA A 74 2.35 43.29 30.11
CA ALA A 74 2.73 41.96 29.67
C ALA A 74 1.75 41.03 30.38
N VAL A 75 0.58 40.87 29.79
CA VAL A 75 -0.41 39.87 30.17
C VAL A 75 0.28 38.57 29.78
N LEU A 76 1.05 38.04 30.72
CA LEU A 76 1.34 36.62 30.82
C LEU A 76 -0.03 35.94 30.87
N ALA A 77 -0.60 35.73 29.68
CA ALA A 77 -1.74 34.87 29.52
C ALA A 77 -1.22 33.49 29.87
N GLU A 78 -1.44 33.10 31.13
CA GLU A 78 -1.28 31.73 31.60
C GLU A 78 -2.05 30.85 30.62
N ALA A 79 -1.33 30.06 29.82
CA ALA A 79 -1.93 29.18 28.82
C ALA A 79 -2.72 28.10 29.57
N ARG A 80 -4.00 28.36 29.81
CA ARG A 80 -4.92 27.38 30.38
C ARG A 80 -5.06 26.25 29.38
N SER A 81 -4.55 25.07 29.73
CA SER A 81 -4.73 23.89 28.91
C SER A 81 -6.23 23.61 28.78
N ILE A 82 -6.72 23.65 27.55
CA ILE A 82 -8.08 23.20 27.26
C ILE A 82 -8.07 21.69 27.52
N LYS A 83 -9.00 21.20 28.36
CA LYS A 83 -9.23 19.76 28.49
C LYS A 83 -9.79 19.25 27.17
N VAL A 84 -8.89 18.88 26.26
CA VAL A 84 -9.22 18.03 25.13
C VAL A 84 -9.58 16.67 25.73
N GLY A 85 -10.77 16.15 25.44
CA GLY A 85 -11.16 14.82 25.90
C GLY A 85 -10.12 13.77 25.48
N PRO A 86 -10.02 12.63 26.20
CA PRO A 86 -9.15 11.56 25.76
C PRO A 86 -9.52 11.16 24.32
N PRO A 87 -8.54 10.74 23.50
CA PRO A 87 -8.85 10.18 22.19
C PRO A 87 -9.85 9.03 22.36
N PRO A 88 -10.74 8.79 21.38
CA PRO A 88 -11.60 7.63 21.43
C PRO A 88 -10.76 6.38 21.64
N PRO A 89 -11.25 5.39 22.42
CA PRO A 89 -10.55 4.12 22.55
C PRO A 89 -10.30 3.58 21.14
N PRO A 90 -9.14 2.97 20.89
CA PRO A 90 -8.82 2.42 19.59
C PRO A 90 -9.95 1.46 19.18
N SER A 91 -10.68 1.84 18.14
CA SER A 91 -11.81 1.06 17.66
C SER A 91 -11.33 0.00 16.68
N GLY A 92 -11.69 -1.25 16.95
CA GLY A 92 -11.43 -2.42 16.09
C GLY A 92 -11.99 -3.65 16.77
N GLY A 93 -13.27 -3.92 16.54
CA GLY A 93 -14.09 -4.92 17.23
C GLY A 93 -13.83 -6.38 16.83
N LEU A 94 -12.60 -6.85 16.97
CA LEU A 94 -12.25 -8.21 17.35
C LEU A 94 -11.09 -8.10 18.36
N SER A 95 -10.83 -9.13 19.18
CA SER A 95 -9.70 -9.17 20.15
C SER A 95 -8.29 -9.13 19.51
N GLY A 96 -8.15 -8.59 18.29
CA GLY A 96 -6.99 -8.72 17.42
C GLY A 96 -6.59 -7.47 16.65
N THR A 97 -6.85 -6.24 17.13
CA THR A 97 -6.20 -5.05 16.55
C THR A 97 -4.67 -5.11 16.65
N LEU A 98 -4.14 -5.89 17.60
CA LEU A 98 -2.71 -6.24 17.68
C LEU A 98 -2.28 -7.23 16.58
N ASN A 99 -3.20 -7.98 15.96
CA ASN A 99 -2.87 -9.13 15.11
C ASN A 99 -2.61 -8.75 13.65
N SER A 100 -3.17 -7.65 13.14
CA SER A 100 -2.75 -7.12 11.83
C SER A 100 -1.32 -6.58 11.87
N ASP A 101 -0.88 -6.07 13.02
CA ASP A 101 0.47 -5.58 13.25
C ASP A 101 1.47 -6.72 13.58
N GLN A 102 1.00 -7.88 14.05
CA GLN A 102 1.83 -9.09 14.27
C GLN A 102 2.54 -9.55 13.00
N ALA A 103 1.97 -9.29 11.81
CA ALA A 103 2.65 -9.59 10.56
C ALA A 103 3.97 -8.79 10.36
N ARG A 104 4.12 -7.69 11.11
CA ARG A 104 5.30 -6.82 11.10
C ARG A 104 6.17 -6.98 12.36
N ASP A 105 5.76 -7.83 13.29
CA ASP A 105 6.51 -8.12 14.51
C ASP A 105 7.73 -8.99 14.16
N LEU A 106 8.92 -8.46 14.40
CA LEU A 106 10.17 -9.14 14.07
C LEU A 106 10.58 -10.19 15.11
N ASP A 107 9.97 -10.17 16.30
CA ASP A 107 10.30 -11.05 17.41
C ASP A 107 9.67 -12.44 17.26
N LEU A 108 8.51 -12.53 16.60
CA LEU A 108 7.84 -13.79 16.28
C LEU A 108 8.57 -14.54 15.13
N PRO A 109 8.55 -15.88 15.05
CA PRO A 109 9.02 -16.59 13.87
C PRO A 109 8.22 -16.24 12.60
N LEU A 110 8.86 -16.21 11.42
CA LEU A 110 8.19 -15.84 10.15
C LEU A 110 6.91 -16.62 9.84
N LYS A 111 6.80 -17.86 10.32
CA LYS A 111 5.62 -18.72 10.12
C LYS A 111 4.39 -18.25 10.89
N ASP A 112 4.57 -17.45 11.94
CA ASP A 112 3.50 -16.99 12.82
C ASP A 112 3.12 -15.52 12.52
N ARG A 113 3.86 -14.86 11.62
CA ARG A 113 3.64 -13.47 11.17
C ARG A 113 2.66 -13.38 9.98
N PHE A 114 1.71 -14.30 9.86
CA PHE A 114 0.73 -14.21 8.77
C PHE A 114 -0.45 -13.32 9.18
N PHE A 115 -0.89 -12.50 8.22
CA PHE A 115 -2.12 -11.72 8.37
C PHE A 115 -3.38 -12.61 8.42
N ILE A 116 -3.30 -13.80 7.84
CA ILE A 116 -4.32 -14.85 7.96
C ILE A 116 -3.96 -15.73 9.15
N GLN A 117 -4.81 -15.73 10.18
CA GLN A 117 -4.57 -16.57 11.34
C GLN A 117 -4.93 -18.04 11.08
N PRO A 118 -4.10 -18.97 11.61
CA PRO A 118 -4.46 -20.38 11.64
C PRO A 118 -5.70 -20.55 12.52
N LEU A 119 -6.73 -21.18 11.96
CA LEU A 119 -7.94 -21.53 12.68
C LEU A 119 -8.03 -23.04 12.84
N THR A 120 -8.88 -23.51 13.74
CA THR A 120 -9.20 -24.93 13.80
C THR A 120 -9.86 -25.37 12.48
N PRO A 121 -9.73 -26.64 12.06
CA PRO A 121 -10.32 -27.10 10.79
C PRO A 121 -11.84 -26.84 10.69
N ALA A 122 -12.56 -26.86 11.81
CA ALA A 122 -13.99 -26.57 11.86
C ALA A 122 -14.28 -25.07 11.59
N GLU A 123 -13.54 -24.17 12.22
CA GLU A 123 -13.66 -22.73 12.02
C GLU A 123 -13.18 -22.32 10.61
N ALA A 124 -12.11 -22.93 10.11
CA ALA A 124 -11.64 -22.74 8.74
C ALA A 124 -12.71 -23.14 7.71
N ALA A 125 -13.48 -24.21 7.96
CA ALA A 125 -14.61 -24.58 7.11
C ALA A 125 -15.74 -23.54 7.13
N GLN A 126 -15.97 -22.83 8.26
CA GLN A 126 -16.94 -21.73 8.32
C GLN A 126 -16.45 -20.50 7.58
N ARG A 127 -15.19 -20.09 7.77
CA ARG A 127 -14.59 -18.98 7.03
C ARG A 127 -14.50 -19.24 5.52
N ALA A 128 -14.28 -20.50 5.12
CA ALA A 128 -14.37 -20.91 3.72
C ALA A 128 -15.79 -20.71 3.15
N LYS A 129 -16.85 -20.97 3.93
CA LYS A 129 -18.24 -20.70 3.52
C LYS A 129 -18.53 -19.20 3.40
N GLU A 130 -17.91 -18.36 4.23
CA GLU A 130 -18.01 -16.90 4.11
C GLU A 130 -17.31 -16.39 2.85
N SER A 131 -16.05 -16.80 2.65
CA SER A 131 -15.27 -16.46 1.45
C SER A 131 -15.99 -16.91 0.17
N ALA A 132 -16.64 -18.07 0.22
CA ALA A 132 -17.47 -18.59 -0.86
C ALA A 132 -18.66 -17.67 -1.22
N LYS A 133 -19.38 -17.16 -0.21
CA LYS A 133 -20.49 -16.22 -0.43
C LYS A 133 -20.01 -14.93 -1.09
N GLU A 134 -18.84 -14.45 -0.68
CA GLU A 134 -18.26 -13.22 -1.25
C GLU A 134 -17.80 -13.43 -2.69
N ILE A 135 -17.21 -14.58 -3.03
CA ILE A 135 -16.88 -14.93 -4.43
C ILE A 135 -18.14 -14.93 -5.31
N VAL A 136 -19.27 -15.43 -4.81
CA VAL A 136 -20.56 -15.37 -5.53
C VAL A 136 -21.03 -13.91 -5.70
N SER A 137 -20.78 -13.04 -4.73
CA SER A 137 -21.17 -11.62 -4.78
C SER A 137 -20.44 -10.78 -5.84
N VAL A 138 -19.29 -11.29 -6.34
CA VAL A 138 -18.49 -10.67 -7.42
C VAL A 138 -19.30 -10.47 -8.71
N LYS A 139 -20.40 -11.22 -8.89
CA LYS A 139 -21.32 -11.04 -10.04
C LYS A 139 -21.76 -9.59 -10.21
N SER A 140 -22.02 -8.88 -9.11
CA SER A 140 -22.42 -7.48 -9.14
C SER A 140 -21.37 -6.55 -9.77
N PHE A 141 -20.08 -6.88 -9.62
CA PHE A 141 -18.97 -6.15 -10.24
C PHE A 141 -18.79 -6.54 -11.71
N ILE A 142 -19.03 -7.81 -12.07
CA ILE A 142 -19.01 -8.27 -13.47
C ILE A 142 -20.08 -7.53 -14.27
N ASP A 143 -21.29 -7.40 -13.73
CA ASP A 143 -22.42 -6.72 -14.39
C ASP A 143 -22.17 -5.22 -14.59
N LYS A 144 -21.51 -4.60 -13.62
CA LYS A 144 -21.05 -3.20 -13.70
C LYS A 144 -19.80 -3.02 -14.55
N LYS A 145 -19.22 -4.10 -15.10
CA LYS A 145 -17.92 -4.11 -15.82
C LYS A 145 -16.79 -3.45 -15.01
N ALA A 146 -16.86 -3.61 -13.69
CA ALA A 146 -15.92 -3.04 -12.72
C ALA A 146 -14.70 -3.97 -12.55
N TRP A 147 -13.96 -4.21 -13.64
CA TRP A 147 -12.92 -5.24 -13.73
C TRP A 147 -11.84 -5.19 -12.63
N PRO A 148 -11.32 -4.02 -12.22
CA PRO A 148 -10.35 -3.97 -11.13
C PRO A 148 -10.92 -4.47 -9.79
N TYR A 149 -12.20 -4.19 -9.53
CA TYR A 149 -12.89 -4.65 -8.33
C TYR A 149 -13.15 -6.16 -8.38
N VAL A 150 -13.52 -6.68 -9.56
CA VAL A 150 -13.62 -8.14 -9.79
C VAL A 150 -12.31 -8.82 -9.42
N GLN A 151 -11.18 -8.36 -9.98
CA GLN A 151 -9.87 -8.97 -9.71
C GLN A 151 -9.44 -8.86 -8.25
N ASN A 152 -9.53 -7.67 -7.67
CA ASN A 152 -9.03 -7.44 -6.33
C ASN A 152 -9.83 -8.22 -5.29
N ASP A 153 -11.16 -8.21 -5.38
CA ASP A 153 -12.01 -8.95 -4.45
C ASP A 153 -11.86 -10.46 -4.67
N LEU A 154 -11.88 -10.93 -5.92
CA LEU A 154 -11.67 -12.34 -6.24
C LEU A 154 -10.32 -12.86 -5.74
N ARG A 155 -9.22 -12.12 -5.94
CA ARG A 155 -7.88 -12.52 -5.45
C ARG A 155 -7.83 -12.54 -3.92
N LEU A 156 -8.37 -11.51 -3.27
CA LEU A 156 -8.45 -11.44 -1.82
C LEU A 156 -9.19 -12.66 -1.25
N ARG A 157 -10.41 -12.93 -1.74
CA ARG A 157 -11.24 -14.04 -1.23
C ARG A 157 -10.70 -15.41 -1.61
N ALA A 158 -10.11 -15.54 -2.80
CA ALA A 158 -9.49 -16.78 -3.25
C ALA A 158 -8.27 -17.17 -2.40
N GLU A 159 -7.47 -16.19 -1.93
CA GLU A 159 -6.33 -16.45 -1.04
C GLU A 159 -6.78 -16.97 0.33
N TYR A 160 -7.79 -16.34 0.95
CA TYR A 160 -8.40 -16.85 2.18
C TYR A 160 -8.96 -18.26 1.99
N LEU A 161 -9.74 -18.48 0.93
CA LEU A 161 -10.32 -19.78 0.62
C LEU A 161 -9.22 -20.84 0.42
N ARG A 162 -8.11 -20.50 -0.24
CA ARG A 162 -6.99 -21.43 -0.47
C ARG A 162 -6.34 -21.85 0.83
N TYR A 163 -6.12 -20.90 1.73
CA TYR A 163 -5.53 -21.17 3.04
C TYR A 163 -6.44 -22.08 3.89
N ASP A 164 -7.73 -21.77 3.93
CA ASP A 164 -8.71 -22.52 4.72
C ASP A 164 -8.93 -23.93 4.16
N LEU A 165 -9.08 -24.07 2.83
CA LEU A 165 -9.22 -25.38 2.20
C LEU A 165 -7.99 -26.26 2.46
N ASN A 166 -6.77 -25.72 2.39
CA ASN A 166 -5.57 -26.51 2.71
C ASN A 166 -5.57 -27.00 4.17
N THR A 167 -6.03 -26.17 5.10
CA THR A 167 -6.18 -26.52 6.51
C THR A 167 -7.21 -27.64 6.71
N VAL A 168 -8.37 -27.55 6.07
CA VAL A 168 -9.41 -28.59 6.13
C VAL A 168 -8.93 -29.89 5.48
N ILE A 169 -8.32 -29.81 4.29
CA ILE A 169 -7.76 -30.96 3.57
C ILE A 169 -6.69 -31.68 4.39
N ALA A 170 -5.89 -30.93 5.18
CA ALA A 170 -4.88 -31.52 6.04
C ALA A 170 -5.48 -32.36 7.18
N ALA A 171 -6.66 -31.98 7.68
CA ALA A 171 -7.36 -32.65 8.78
C ALA A 171 -8.23 -33.86 8.36
N LYS A 172 -8.49 -34.03 7.06
CA LYS A 172 -9.36 -35.09 6.51
C LYS A 172 -8.63 -36.43 6.32
N SER A 173 -9.39 -37.52 6.21
CA SER A 173 -8.88 -38.89 5.94
C SER A 173 -8.19 -38.98 4.57
N LYS A 174 -7.34 -40.00 4.36
CA LYS A 174 -6.48 -40.10 3.15
C LYS A 174 -7.30 -40.18 1.85
N GLU A 175 -8.43 -40.87 1.90
CA GLU A 175 -9.34 -41.10 0.77
C GLU A 175 -10.08 -39.80 0.41
N GLU A 176 -10.66 -39.12 1.41
CA GLU A 176 -11.36 -37.84 1.23
C GLU A 176 -10.39 -36.75 0.78
N LYS A 177 -9.17 -36.73 1.33
CA LYS A 177 -8.12 -35.77 1.00
C LYS A 177 -7.78 -35.74 -0.49
N LYS A 178 -7.72 -36.90 -1.15
CA LYS A 178 -7.43 -36.96 -2.60
C LYS A 178 -8.57 -36.32 -3.41
N SER A 179 -9.81 -36.69 -3.11
CA SER A 179 -10.99 -36.15 -3.81
C SER A 179 -11.14 -34.64 -3.60
N LEU A 180 -10.96 -34.15 -2.37
CA LEU A 180 -11.11 -32.74 -2.03
C LEU A 180 -9.99 -31.90 -2.68
N LYS A 181 -8.76 -32.44 -2.74
CA LYS A 181 -7.64 -31.77 -3.43
C LYS A 181 -7.89 -31.63 -4.94
N GLU A 182 -8.49 -32.63 -5.58
CA GLU A 182 -8.84 -32.58 -7.00
C GLU A 182 -9.93 -31.54 -7.27
N LEU A 183 -11.02 -31.56 -6.49
CA LEU A 183 -12.10 -30.56 -6.58
C LEU A 183 -11.57 -29.13 -6.33
N THR A 184 -10.71 -28.97 -5.33
CA THR A 184 -10.06 -27.69 -5.02
C THR A 184 -9.16 -27.23 -6.16
N GLY A 185 -8.40 -28.15 -6.77
CA GLY A 185 -7.58 -27.85 -7.94
C GLY A 185 -8.41 -27.31 -9.12
N LYS A 186 -9.54 -27.98 -9.41
CA LYS A 186 -10.49 -27.54 -10.44
C LYS A 186 -11.10 -26.17 -10.13
N LEU A 187 -11.51 -25.93 -8.89
CA LEU A 187 -12.04 -24.65 -8.44
C LEU A 187 -11.04 -23.51 -8.66
N PHE A 188 -9.77 -23.68 -8.26
CA PHE A 188 -8.77 -22.63 -8.48
C PHE A 188 -8.43 -22.43 -9.95
N GLN A 189 -8.53 -23.48 -10.77
CA GLN A 189 -8.39 -23.33 -12.22
C GLN A 189 -9.51 -22.46 -12.82
N THR A 190 -10.77 -22.67 -12.42
CA THR A 190 -11.89 -21.83 -12.91
C THR A 190 -11.80 -20.39 -12.38
N ILE A 191 -11.38 -20.21 -11.12
CA ILE A 191 -11.13 -18.88 -10.53
C ILE A 191 -10.02 -18.13 -11.30
N ASN A 192 -8.92 -18.82 -11.65
CA ASN A 192 -7.85 -18.22 -12.45
C ASN A 192 -8.32 -17.83 -13.86
N ASN A 193 -9.17 -18.65 -14.48
CA ASN A 193 -9.77 -18.32 -15.77
C ASN A 193 -10.71 -17.10 -15.66
N LEU A 194 -11.48 -16.99 -14.57
CA LEU A 194 -12.32 -15.82 -14.30
C LEU A 194 -11.49 -14.55 -14.07
N ASP A 195 -10.38 -14.64 -13.32
CA ASP A 195 -9.44 -13.52 -13.15
C ASP A 195 -8.82 -13.09 -14.49
N TYR A 196 -8.46 -14.06 -15.33
CA TYR A 196 -7.95 -13.81 -16.68
C TYR A 196 -9.02 -13.13 -17.56
N ALA A 197 -10.26 -13.63 -17.55
CA ALA A 197 -11.38 -13.01 -18.27
C ALA A 197 -11.61 -11.56 -17.81
N ALA A 198 -11.52 -11.29 -16.51
CA ALA A 198 -11.56 -9.94 -15.97
C ALA A 198 -10.37 -9.08 -16.43
N LYS A 199 -9.18 -9.68 -16.59
CA LYS A 199 -7.96 -9.00 -17.09
C LYS A 199 -8.09 -8.56 -18.53
N ILE A 200 -8.64 -9.41 -19.39
CA ILE A 200 -8.90 -9.09 -20.80
C ILE A 200 -10.22 -8.32 -20.98
N LYS A 201 -10.97 -8.09 -19.89
CA LYS A 201 -12.25 -7.35 -19.87
C LYS A 201 -13.34 -7.99 -20.74
N SER A 202 -13.32 -9.32 -20.85
CA SER A 202 -14.28 -10.08 -21.65
C SER A 202 -15.50 -10.44 -20.81
N SER A 203 -16.65 -9.81 -21.09
CA SER A 203 -17.90 -10.08 -20.35
C SER A 203 -18.44 -11.49 -20.60
N SER A 204 -18.40 -11.99 -21.83
CA SER A 204 -18.89 -13.33 -22.17
C SER A 204 -18.08 -14.43 -21.49
N GLU A 205 -16.75 -14.30 -21.49
CA GLU A 205 -15.88 -15.25 -20.79
C GLU A 205 -16.02 -15.13 -19.28
N ALA A 206 -16.14 -13.92 -18.73
CA ALA A 206 -16.33 -13.72 -17.30
C ALA A 206 -17.63 -14.35 -16.80
N GLU A 207 -18.74 -14.22 -17.53
CA GLU A 207 -20.02 -14.85 -17.17
C GLU A 207 -19.95 -16.38 -17.23
N LYS A 208 -19.30 -16.92 -18.27
CA LYS A 208 -19.06 -18.36 -18.40
C LYS A 208 -18.24 -18.90 -17.22
N TYR A 209 -17.07 -18.33 -16.97
CA TYR A 209 -16.19 -18.80 -15.89
C TYR A 209 -16.75 -18.51 -14.51
N TYR A 210 -17.61 -17.49 -14.36
CA TYR A 210 -18.38 -17.27 -13.14
C TYR A 210 -19.34 -18.44 -12.87
N ALA A 211 -20.12 -18.86 -13.86
CA ALA A 211 -21.03 -20.01 -13.71
C ALA A 211 -20.27 -21.30 -13.38
N GLU A 212 -19.15 -21.56 -14.05
CA GLU A 212 -18.26 -22.70 -13.76
C GLU A 212 -17.67 -22.64 -12.34
N THR A 213 -17.30 -21.43 -11.89
CA THR A 213 -16.78 -21.19 -10.54
C THR A 213 -17.86 -21.47 -9.49
N VAL A 214 -19.09 -20.98 -9.68
CA VAL A 214 -20.21 -21.26 -8.76
C VAL A 214 -20.49 -22.76 -8.67
N SER A 215 -20.50 -23.48 -9.80
CA SER A 215 -20.67 -24.93 -9.81
C SER A 215 -19.55 -25.64 -9.03
N SER A 216 -18.29 -25.34 -9.35
CA SER A 216 -17.13 -25.97 -8.71
C SER A 216 -17.05 -25.63 -7.21
N LEU A 217 -17.51 -24.44 -6.83
CA LEU A 217 -17.57 -24.00 -5.45
C LEU A 217 -18.61 -24.80 -4.67
N ASN A 218 -19.80 -25.01 -5.24
CA ASN A 218 -20.83 -25.86 -4.63
C ASN A 218 -20.35 -27.31 -4.44
N ASP A 219 -19.62 -27.86 -5.40
CA ASP A 219 -19.02 -29.20 -5.29
C ASP A 219 -18.05 -29.30 -4.10
N VAL A 220 -17.24 -28.26 -3.87
CA VAL A 220 -16.32 -28.18 -2.72
C VAL A 220 -17.09 -28.00 -1.41
N LEU A 221 -18.06 -27.08 -1.37
CA LEU A 221 -18.87 -26.83 -0.16
C LEU A 221 -19.63 -28.09 0.29
N ALA A 222 -20.11 -28.90 -0.65
CA ALA A 222 -20.77 -30.17 -0.36
C ALA A 222 -19.85 -31.20 0.34
N LYS A 223 -18.52 -31.04 0.28
CA LYS A 223 -17.54 -31.87 1.00
C LYS A 223 -17.07 -31.27 2.32
N LEU A 224 -17.41 -30.01 2.58
CA LEU A 224 -17.13 -29.29 3.83
C LEU A 224 -18.31 -29.34 4.82
N GLY A 225 -19.49 -29.76 4.35
CA GLY A 225 -20.71 -29.94 5.13
C GLY A 225 -20.80 -31.30 5.79
#